data_AF-A0A429JIB8-F1
#
_entry.id   AF-A0A429JIB8-F1
#
_cell.length_a   1.000
_cell.length_b   1.000
_cell.length_c   1.000
_cell.angle_alpha   90.00
_cell.angle_beta   90.00
_cell.angle_gamma   90.00
#
_symmetry.space_group_name_H-M   'P 1'
#
loop_
_entity.id
_entity.type
_entity.pdbx_description
1 polymer ?
#
loop_
_entity_poly.entity_id
_entity_poly.type
_entity_poly.pdbx_seq_one_letter_code
_entity_poly.pdbx_strand_id
1 'polypeptide(L)'
;MPEYGFRFWPPYGIRIRTPRLELRLPDTALLDELAAVSADGVHDPAEMPFSVPWTDGSPEERGRSTFQHQLGLIAQWRPERWSLGLAVTRDGEPVGIQELSAADFGVTREAETGSWLGLAHQNQGIGTEMRAAVLHFAFAQLGAHAVTSAAMTDNPRSLAVSRKLGYEPDGVRVIAVRGEARTLRRLRLDRDRWEAHRTVPVEVTGWTEECRKLFGA
;
A
#
# COMPACT_ATOMS: atom_id res chain seq x y z
N MET A 1 2.60 30.59 -4.31
CA MET A 1 2.04 29.37 -3.70
C MET A 1 3.01 28.24 -4.02
N PRO A 2 3.31 27.30 -3.10
CA PRO A 2 4.19 26.20 -3.46
C PRO A 2 3.56 25.43 -4.61
N GLU A 3 4.39 25.05 -5.57
CA GLU A 3 4.06 24.43 -6.87
C GLU A 3 3.22 23.13 -6.73
N TYR A 4 3.08 22.59 -5.50
CA TYR A 4 2.36 21.35 -5.18
C TYR A 4 1.31 21.46 -4.04
N GLY A 5 0.78 22.65 -3.77
CA GLY A 5 -0.64 22.80 -3.37
C GLY A 5 -1.08 22.60 -1.91
N PHE A 6 -0.26 22.15 -0.95
CA PHE A 6 -0.72 21.95 0.45
C PHE A 6 0.21 22.57 1.50
N ARG A 7 -0.31 23.53 2.28
CA ARG A 7 0.48 24.27 3.30
C ARG A 7 0.72 23.47 4.57
N PHE A 8 -0.31 22.80 5.09
CA PHE A 8 -0.27 22.16 6.41
C PHE A 8 -0.13 20.64 6.34
N TRP A 9 -0.49 20.06 5.20
CA TRP A 9 -0.44 18.63 5.00
C TRP A 9 0.16 18.29 3.62
N PRO A 10 1.47 18.56 3.43
CA PRO A 10 2.13 18.40 2.14
C PRO A 10 2.13 16.96 1.57
N PRO A 11 1.94 15.84 2.33
CA PRO A 11 1.84 14.51 1.73
C PRO A 11 0.71 14.37 0.69
N TYR A 12 -0.36 15.19 0.76
CA TYR A 12 -1.40 15.21 -0.27
C TYR A 12 -0.93 15.72 -1.63
N GLY A 13 0.22 16.41 -1.68
CA GLY A 13 0.86 16.83 -2.92
C GLY A 13 1.62 15.70 -3.62
N ILE A 14 1.93 14.61 -2.91
CA ILE A 14 2.71 13.49 -3.47
C ILE A 14 1.91 12.80 -4.57
N ARG A 15 2.56 12.59 -5.71
CA ARG A 15 2.08 11.72 -6.79
C ARG A 15 3.18 10.75 -7.17
N ILE A 16 2.85 9.48 -7.27
CA ILE A 16 3.75 8.44 -7.76
C ILE A 16 3.14 7.90 -9.05
N ARG A 17 3.84 8.03 -10.17
CA ARG A 17 3.36 7.61 -11.49
C ARG A 17 4.22 6.49 -12.04
N THR A 18 3.55 5.57 -12.71
CA THR A 18 4.10 4.43 -13.45
C THR A 18 3.49 4.45 -14.86
N PRO A 19 3.91 3.59 -15.80
CA PRO A 19 3.36 3.61 -17.16
C PRO A 19 1.82 3.52 -17.24
N ARG A 20 1.17 2.82 -16.30
CA ARG A 20 -0.30 2.64 -16.32
C ARG A 20 -1.02 3.21 -15.11
N LEU A 21 -0.32 3.51 -14.02
CA LEU A 21 -0.95 3.85 -12.74
C LEU A 21 -0.48 5.20 -12.21
N GLU A 22 -1.40 5.92 -11.57
CA GLU A 22 -1.10 7.01 -10.65
C GLU A 22 -1.47 6.56 -9.22
N LEU A 23 -0.60 6.87 -8.26
CA LEU A 23 -0.82 6.63 -6.84
C LEU A 23 -0.77 7.95 -6.08
N ARG A 24 -1.79 8.20 -5.27
CA ARG A 24 -1.92 9.43 -4.46
C ARG A 24 -2.74 9.21 -3.19
N LEU A 25 -2.56 10.09 -2.19
CA LEU A 25 -3.51 10.15 -1.09
C LEU A 25 -4.91 10.54 -1.64
N PRO A 26 -5.97 9.82 -1.25
CA PRO A 26 -7.31 10.14 -1.70
C PRO A 26 -7.89 11.34 -0.94
N ASP A 27 -8.54 12.22 -1.68
CA ASP A 27 -9.52 13.17 -1.14
C ASP A 27 -10.85 12.45 -0.89
N THR A 28 -11.83 13.15 -0.31
CA THR A 28 -13.11 12.54 0.05
C THR A 28 -13.91 12.03 -1.14
N ALA A 29 -13.76 12.63 -2.34
CA ALA A 29 -14.45 12.15 -3.53
C ALA A 29 -13.83 10.83 -4.02
N LEU A 30 -12.49 10.78 -4.13
CA LEU A 30 -11.80 9.55 -4.50
C LEU A 30 -11.99 8.44 -3.45
N LEU A 31 -12.12 8.79 -2.16
CA LEU A 31 -12.47 7.84 -1.10
C LEU A 31 -13.85 7.22 -1.29
N ASP A 32 -14.84 7.99 -1.74
CA ASP A 32 -16.18 7.49 -2.00
C ASP A 32 -16.17 6.50 -3.18
N GLU A 33 -15.45 6.83 -4.25
CA GLU A 33 -15.26 5.92 -5.39
C GLU A 33 -14.50 4.65 -4.98
N LEU A 34 -13.43 4.75 -4.17
CA LEU A 34 -12.73 3.58 -3.63
C LEU A 34 -13.61 2.73 -2.72
N ALA A 35 -14.49 3.36 -1.94
CA ALA A 35 -15.45 2.66 -1.11
C ALA A 35 -16.40 1.83 -1.99
N ALA A 36 -16.86 2.37 -3.12
CA ALA A 36 -17.64 1.63 -4.11
C ALA A 36 -16.87 0.44 -4.69
N VAL A 37 -15.60 0.61 -5.08
CA VAL A 37 -14.75 -0.50 -5.55
C VAL A 37 -14.66 -1.63 -4.51
N SER A 38 -14.54 -1.31 -3.23
CA SER A 38 -14.52 -2.32 -2.16
C SER A 38 -15.89 -2.96 -1.89
N ALA A 39 -16.98 -2.19 -2.08
CA ALA A 39 -18.34 -2.65 -1.94
C ALA A 39 -18.68 -3.69 -3.02
N ASP A 40 -18.24 -3.44 -4.26
CA ASP A 40 -18.43 -4.33 -5.42
C ASP A 40 -17.63 -5.63 -5.34
N GLY A 41 -16.66 -5.70 -4.44
CA GLY A 41 -15.97 -6.92 -4.05
C GLY A 41 -14.46 -6.88 -4.26
N VAL A 42 -13.75 -7.61 -3.40
CA VAL A 42 -12.27 -7.62 -3.36
C VAL A 42 -11.70 -9.02 -3.55
N HIS A 43 -12.38 -10.06 -3.08
CA HIS A 43 -12.01 -11.46 -3.27
C HIS A 43 -13.27 -12.32 -3.16
N ASP A 44 -13.14 -13.61 -3.45
CA ASP A 44 -14.19 -14.59 -3.15
C ASP A 44 -14.51 -14.52 -1.64
N PRO A 45 -15.75 -14.28 -1.20
CA PRO A 45 -16.12 -14.21 0.22
C PRO A 45 -15.77 -15.46 1.04
N ALA A 46 -15.65 -16.63 0.38
CA ALA A 46 -15.20 -17.88 1.01
C ALA A 46 -13.71 -17.82 1.41
N GLU A 47 -12.92 -16.98 0.76
CA GLU A 47 -11.52 -16.74 1.10
C GLU A 47 -11.37 -15.61 2.13
N MET A 48 -10.21 -15.55 2.79
CA MET A 48 -9.80 -14.38 3.57
C MET A 48 -8.29 -14.18 3.41
N PRO A 49 -7.86 -13.32 2.47
CA PRO A 49 -6.44 -13.06 2.21
C PRO A 49 -5.82 -12.04 3.18
N PHE A 50 -6.63 -11.41 4.03
CA PHE A 50 -6.22 -10.36 4.97
C PHE A 50 -6.06 -10.89 6.40
N SER A 51 -5.15 -10.28 7.16
CA SER A 51 -4.97 -10.57 8.58
C SER A 51 -6.11 -10.05 9.46
N VAL A 52 -6.78 -8.99 9.01
CA VAL A 52 -8.02 -8.45 9.59
C VAL A 52 -9.14 -8.69 8.59
N PRO A 53 -10.27 -9.31 8.98
CA PRO A 53 -11.36 -9.63 8.06
C PRO A 53 -12.25 -8.40 7.76
N TRP A 54 -11.64 -7.32 7.27
CA TRP A 54 -12.33 -6.05 7.00
C TRP A 54 -13.31 -6.13 5.83
N THR A 55 -13.19 -7.15 4.98
CA THR A 55 -14.10 -7.44 3.86
C THR A 55 -15.32 -8.26 4.27
N ASP A 56 -15.50 -8.59 5.55
CA ASP A 56 -16.73 -9.22 6.04
C ASP A 56 -17.86 -8.18 6.16
N GLY A 57 -19.11 -8.65 6.08
CA GLY A 57 -20.31 -7.80 6.13
C GLY A 57 -20.91 -7.48 4.76
N SER A 58 -21.92 -6.62 4.76
CA SER A 58 -22.61 -6.18 3.55
C SER A 58 -21.72 -5.28 2.67
N PRO A 59 -22.04 -5.11 1.36
CA PRO A 59 -21.36 -4.14 0.50
C PRO A 59 -21.31 -2.73 1.10
N GLU A 60 -22.40 -2.27 1.71
CA GLU A 60 -22.49 -0.95 2.31
C GLU A 60 -21.56 -0.81 3.54
N GLU A 61 -21.54 -1.81 4.42
CA GLU A 61 -20.64 -1.83 5.58
C GLU A 61 -19.17 -1.86 5.17
N ARG A 62 -18.82 -2.68 4.15
CA ARG A 62 -17.46 -2.70 3.59
C ARG A 62 -17.05 -1.34 3.06
N GLY A 63 -17.87 -0.74 2.18
CA GLY A 63 -17.58 0.58 1.62
C GLY A 63 -17.38 1.64 2.71
N ARG A 64 -18.29 1.69 3.69
CA ARG A 64 -18.20 2.60 4.84
C ARG A 64 -16.91 2.40 5.64
N SER A 65 -16.56 1.15 5.93
CA SER A 65 -15.34 0.83 6.68
C SER A 65 -14.07 1.23 5.92
N THR A 66 -14.04 1.02 4.59
CA THR A 66 -12.92 1.40 3.72
C THR A 66 -12.70 2.91 3.76
N PHE A 67 -13.78 3.69 3.62
CA PHE A 67 -13.75 5.14 3.71
C PHE A 67 -13.20 5.61 5.06
N GLN A 68 -13.78 5.11 6.16
CA GLN A 68 -13.38 5.49 7.52
C GLN A 68 -11.95 5.09 7.84
N HIS A 69 -11.51 3.91 7.39
CA HIS A 69 -10.17 3.41 7.63
C HIS A 69 -9.12 4.33 7.00
N GLN A 70 -9.29 4.71 5.72
CA GLN A 70 -8.33 5.58 5.03
C GLN A 70 -8.22 6.97 5.68
N LEU A 71 -9.35 7.58 6.11
CA LEU A 71 -9.31 8.81 6.90
C LEU A 71 -8.59 8.62 8.23
N GLY A 72 -8.77 7.46 8.88
CA GLY A 72 -8.07 7.09 10.10
C GLY A 72 -6.56 7.04 9.94
N LEU A 73 -6.05 6.51 8.82
CA LEU A 73 -4.60 6.46 8.53
C LEU A 73 -4.00 7.87 8.47
N ILE A 74 -4.71 8.82 7.86
CA ILE A 74 -4.30 10.23 7.78
C ILE A 74 -4.36 10.88 9.16
N ALA A 75 -5.46 10.69 9.90
CA ALA A 75 -5.67 11.33 11.20
C ALA A 75 -4.71 10.84 12.29
N GLN A 76 -4.22 9.60 12.19
CA GLN A 76 -3.32 8.99 13.17
C GLN A 76 -1.84 9.23 12.88
N TRP A 77 -1.53 9.89 11.76
CA TRP A 77 -0.17 10.05 11.28
C TRP A 77 0.73 10.79 12.27
N ARG A 78 1.88 10.20 12.57
CA ARG A 78 2.98 10.82 13.34
C ARG A 78 4.32 10.47 12.67
N PRO A 79 5.37 11.30 12.80
CA PRO A 79 6.70 10.96 12.29
C PRO A 79 7.23 9.62 12.78
N GLU A 80 6.88 9.23 14.00
CA GLU A 80 7.27 7.95 14.61
C GLU A 80 6.39 6.78 14.15
N ARG A 81 5.20 7.05 13.58
CA ARG A 81 4.28 6.02 13.11
C ARG A 81 3.31 6.55 12.07
N TRP A 82 3.40 6.02 10.86
CA TRP A 82 2.58 6.47 9.74
C TRP A 82 2.18 5.32 8.82
N SER A 83 1.07 5.54 8.11
CA SER A 83 0.56 4.68 7.04
C SER A 83 0.13 5.55 5.86
N LEU A 84 0.86 5.45 4.76
CA LEU A 84 0.58 6.08 3.48
C LEU A 84 -0.32 5.17 2.64
N GLY A 85 -1.63 5.25 2.87
CA GLY A 85 -2.65 4.55 2.07
C GLY A 85 -2.90 5.27 0.75
N LEU A 86 -2.24 4.82 -0.33
CA LEU A 86 -2.37 5.45 -1.64
C LEU A 86 -3.49 4.80 -2.44
N ALA A 87 -4.43 5.63 -2.89
CA ALA A 87 -5.35 5.27 -3.94
C ALA A 87 -4.57 4.99 -5.22
N VAL A 88 -4.81 3.83 -5.81
CA VAL A 88 -4.26 3.43 -7.10
C VAL A 88 -5.33 3.73 -8.14
N THR A 89 -5.02 4.59 -9.11
CA THR A 89 -5.89 4.86 -10.25
C THR A 89 -5.24 4.39 -11.55
N ARG A 90 -6.08 3.95 -12.49
CA ARG A 90 -5.71 3.61 -13.86
C ARG A 90 -6.66 4.36 -14.78
N ASP A 91 -6.11 5.16 -15.70
CA ASP A 91 -6.90 6.00 -16.61
C ASP A 91 -7.91 6.90 -15.87
N GLY A 92 -7.57 7.32 -14.64
CA GLY A 92 -8.41 8.14 -13.76
C GLY A 92 -9.35 7.35 -12.83
N GLU A 93 -9.61 6.07 -13.11
CA GLU A 93 -10.51 5.24 -12.31
C GLU A 93 -9.80 4.58 -11.13
N PRO A 94 -10.36 4.61 -9.89
CA PRO A 94 -9.78 3.90 -8.76
C PRO A 94 -9.89 2.39 -8.93
N VAL A 95 -8.81 1.68 -8.64
CA VAL A 95 -8.75 0.21 -8.76
C VAL A 95 -8.41 -0.49 -7.44
N GLY A 96 -7.96 0.26 -6.43
CA GLY A 96 -7.67 -0.25 -5.10
C GLY A 96 -6.69 0.63 -4.31
N ILE A 97 -6.04 0.03 -3.31
CA ILE A 97 -5.08 0.70 -2.42
C ILE A 97 -3.75 -0.04 -2.44
N GLN A 98 -2.67 0.74 -2.50
CA GLN A 98 -1.33 0.31 -2.13
C GLN A 98 -0.87 1.13 -0.93
N GLU A 99 -0.64 0.46 0.20
CA GLU A 99 -0.16 1.08 1.42
C GLU A 99 1.35 0.89 1.57
N LEU A 100 2.01 1.92 2.09
CA LEU A 100 3.34 1.85 2.69
C LEU A 100 3.22 2.36 4.12
N SER A 101 3.72 1.62 5.11
CA SER A 101 3.64 2.02 6.52
C SER A 101 4.97 1.81 7.22
N ALA A 102 5.20 2.53 8.32
CA ALA A 102 6.38 2.33 9.15
C ALA A 102 6.12 2.74 10.60
N ALA A 103 6.90 2.11 11.48
CA ALA A 103 7.09 2.54 12.86
C ALA A 103 8.58 2.83 13.07
N ASP A 104 8.88 3.96 13.71
CA ASP A 104 10.22 4.43 14.03
C ASP A 104 11.14 4.47 12.80
N PHE A 105 10.61 4.90 11.64
CA PHE A 105 11.33 4.84 10.35
C PHE A 105 12.68 5.56 10.37
N GLY A 106 12.78 6.70 11.07
CA GLY A 106 14.04 7.45 11.22
C GLY A 106 15.16 6.66 11.90
N VAL A 107 14.81 5.62 12.65
CA VAL A 107 15.74 4.72 13.33
C VAL A 107 15.92 3.43 12.54
N THR A 108 14.83 2.75 12.20
CA THR A 108 14.87 1.40 11.62
C THR A 108 15.20 1.40 10.13
N ARG A 109 14.86 2.50 9.43
CA ARG A 109 14.85 2.60 7.96
C ARG A 109 14.13 1.44 7.30
N GLU A 110 13.10 0.90 7.97
CA GLU A 110 12.30 -0.21 7.51
C GLU A 110 10.83 0.22 7.35
N ALA A 111 10.24 -0.13 6.22
CA ALA A 111 8.81 0.07 5.96
C ALA A 111 8.14 -1.27 5.63
N GLU A 112 6.81 -1.32 5.73
CA GLU A 112 6.00 -2.47 5.37
C GLU A 112 5.02 -2.10 4.25
N THR A 113 4.68 -3.06 3.38
CA THR A 113 3.70 -2.86 2.32
C THR A 113 2.46 -3.73 2.52
N GLY A 114 1.29 -3.11 2.38
CA GLY A 114 -0.03 -3.75 2.35
C GLY A 114 -0.78 -3.35 1.09
N SER A 115 -1.76 -4.13 0.64
CA SER A 115 -2.52 -3.77 -0.57
C SER A 115 -3.79 -4.57 -0.78
N TRP A 116 -4.71 -4.00 -1.55
CA TRP A 116 -5.84 -4.71 -2.14
C TRP A 116 -6.22 -4.09 -3.49
N LEU A 117 -6.89 -4.87 -4.34
CA LEU A 117 -7.48 -4.43 -5.60
C LEU A 117 -8.91 -4.92 -5.67
N GLY A 118 -9.82 -4.11 -6.22
CA GLY A 118 -11.17 -4.55 -6.55
C GLY A 118 -11.12 -5.78 -7.46
N LEU A 119 -12.07 -6.69 -7.29
CA LEU A 119 -12.05 -8.02 -7.91
C LEU A 119 -11.91 -7.92 -9.44
N ALA A 120 -12.59 -6.96 -10.06
CA ALA A 120 -12.56 -6.70 -11.50
C ALA A 120 -11.18 -6.27 -12.05
N HIS A 121 -10.29 -5.76 -11.19
CA HIS A 121 -8.99 -5.20 -11.59
C HIS A 121 -7.83 -6.18 -11.35
N GLN A 122 -8.10 -7.36 -10.80
CA GLN A 122 -7.07 -8.37 -10.51
C GLN A 122 -6.58 -9.10 -11.76
N ASN A 123 -5.41 -9.74 -11.64
CA ASN A 123 -4.77 -10.52 -12.71
C ASN A 123 -4.37 -9.73 -13.98
N GLN A 124 -4.35 -8.40 -13.92
CA GLN A 124 -3.95 -7.51 -15.02
C GLN A 124 -2.53 -6.92 -14.86
N GLY A 125 -1.75 -7.47 -13.92
CA GLY A 125 -0.40 -6.99 -13.58
C GLY A 125 -0.36 -5.72 -12.70
N ILE A 126 -1.52 -5.13 -12.38
CA ILE A 126 -1.64 -3.92 -11.55
C ILE A 126 -0.98 -4.10 -10.18
N GLY A 127 -1.19 -5.25 -9.54
CA GLY A 127 -0.62 -5.51 -8.21
C GLY A 127 0.91 -5.48 -8.15
N THR A 128 1.58 -5.94 -9.22
CA THR A 128 3.04 -5.85 -9.33
C THR A 128 3.50 -4.41 -9.53
N GLU A 129 2.82 -3.68 -10.41
CA GLU A 129 3.19 -2.31 -10.78
C GLU A 129 2.96 -1.32 -9.63
N MET A 130 1.81 -1.39 -8.93
CA MET A 130 1.53 -0.54 -7.77
C MET A 130 2.52 -0.79 -6.62
N ARG A 131 2.91 -2.05 -6.40
CA ARG A 131 3.92 -2.39 -5.37
C ARG A 131 5.29 -1.87 -5.79
N ALA A 132 5.68 -1.99 -7.06
CA ALA A 132 6.92 -1.42 -7.57
C ALA A 132 6.98 0.10 -7.37
N ALA A 133 5.84 0.80 -7.53
CA ALA A 133 5.72 2.24 -7.32
C ALA A 133 6.08 2.64 -5.88
N VAL A 134 5.49 2.00 -4.87
CA VAL A 134 5.79 2.32 -3.46
C VAL A 134 7.15 1.82 -3.00
N LEU A 135 7.67 0.73 -3.60
CA LEU A 135 9.05 0.31 -3.36
C LEU A 135 10.03 1.37 -3.84
N HIS A 136 9.82 1.92 -5.04
CA HIS A 136 10.65 3.03 -5.52
C HIS A 136 10.57 4.21 -4.57
N PHE A 137 9.38 4.60 -4.11
CA PHE A 137 9.25 5.68 -3.14
C PHE A 137 10.00 5.38 -1.82
N ALA A 138 9.85 4.18 -1.27
CA ALA A 138 10.53 3.77 -0.04
C ALA A 138 12.06 3.81 -0.17
N PHE A 139 12.62 3.22 -1.23
CA PHE A 139 14.07 3.13 -1.39
C PHE A 139 14.69 4.43 -1.94
N ALA A 140 14.12 5.03 -2.98
CA ALA A 140 14.72 6.16 -3.67
C ALA A 140 14.44 7.50 -2.99
N GLN A 141 13.25 7.69 -2.39
CA GLN A 141 12.86 8.97 -1.79
C GLN A 141 13.04 8.99 -0.27
N LEU A 142 12.53 7.96 0.42
CA LEU A 142 12.63 7.86 1.88
C LEU A 142 13.97 7.31 2.38
N GLY A 143 14.75 6.66 1.51
CA GLY A 143 16.04 6.09 1.91
C GLY A 143 15.91 4.84 2.77
N ALA A 144 14.87 4.02 2.58
CA ALA A 144 14.72 2.75 3.28
C ALA A 144 15.93 1.84 3.06
N HIS A 145 16.28 1.06 4.08
CA HIS A 145 17.27 -0.03 4.00
C HIS A 145 16.58 -1.36 3.66
N ALA A 146 15.34 -1.54 4.13
CA ALA A 146 14.54 -2.70 3.80
C ALA A 146 13.05 -2.35 3.72
N VAL A 147 12.32 -3.12 2.93
CA VAL A 147 10.86 -3.13 2.93
C VAL A 147 10.38 -4.55 3.18
N THR A 148 9.42 -4.69 4.10
CA THR A 148 8.81 -5.97 4.44
C THR A 148 7.40 -6.08 3.87
N SER A 149 6.90 -7.31 3.81
CA SER A 149 5.51 -7.61 3.54
C SER A 149 5.16 -8.96 4.16
N ALA A 150 3.87 -9.25 4.28
CA ALA A 150 3.40 -10.56 4.69
C ALA A 150 2.19 -10.96 3.87
N ALA A 151 2.08 -12.26 3.60
CA ALA A 151 0.93 -12.83 2.93
C ALA A 151 0.59 -14.19 3.55
N MET A 152 -0.68 -14.57 3.53
CA MET A 152 -1.08 -15.92 3.91
C MET A 152 -0.34 -16.94 3.02
N THR A 153 0.07 -18.07 3.60
CA THR A 153 0.76 -19.13 2.84
C THR A 153 -0.11 -19.73 1.74
N ASP A 154 -1.43 -19.61 1.88
CA ASP A 154 -2.46 -20.02 0.91
C ASP A 154 -2.84 -18.89 -0.08
N ASN A 155 -2.17 -17.73 -0.06
CA ASN A 155 -2.37 -16.64 -1.02
C ASN A 155 -1.25 -16.61 -2.08
N PRO A 156 -1.34 -17.44 -3.14
CA PRO A 156 -0.30 -17.52 -4.15
C PRO A 156 -0.15 -16.23 -4.98
N ARG A 157 -1.21 -15.42 -5.10
CA ARG A 157 -1.20 -14.17 -5.89
C ARG A 157 -0.26 -13.14 -5.27
N SER A 158 -0.40 -12.87 -3.98
CA SER A 158 0.47 -11.92 -3.26
C SER A 158 1.92 -12.41 -3.19
N LEU A 159 2.12 -13.72 -2.96
CA LEU A 159 3.45 -14.34 -2.97
C LEU A 159 4.11 -14.30 -4.34
N ALA A 160 3.36 -14.39 -5.43
CA ALA A 160 3.89 -14.25 -6.79
C ALA A 160 4.33 -12.81 -7.09
N VAL A 161 3.55 -11.80 -6.67
CA VAL A 161 3.94 -10.38 -6.79
C VAL A 161 5.26 -10.14 -6.05
N SER A 162 5.35 -10.60 -4.80
CA SER A 162 6.54 -10.40 -3.97
C SER A 162 7.79 -11.04 -4.57
N ARG A 163 7.68 -12.29 -5.06
CA ARG A 163 8.79 -12.97 -5.75
C ARG A 163 9.25 -12.23 -7.01
N LYS A 164 8.32 -11.73 -7.83
CA LYS A 164 8.65 -10.95 -9.04
C LYS A 164 9.43 -9.67 -8.74
N LEU A 165 9.19 -9.07 -7.58
CA LEU A 165 9.84 -7.84 -7.14
C LEU A 165 11.12 -8.10 -6.32
N GLY A 166 11.56 -9.36 -6.23
CA GLY A 166 12.82 -9.72 -5.60
C GLY A 166 12.77 -9.96 -4.10
N TYR A 167 11.60 -9.96 -3.47
CA TYR A 167 11.47 -10.27 -2.04
C TYR A 167 11.91 -11.70 -1.73
N GLU A 168 12.47 -11.89 -0.54
CA GLU A 168 12.86 -13.19 0.00
C GLU A 168 12.04 -13.54 1.26
N PRO A 169 11.83 -14.84 1.54
CA PRO A 169 11.26 -15.29 2.81
C PRO A 169 12.08 -14.81 4.02
N ASP A 170 11.40 -14.23 5.01
CA ASP A 170 11.98 -13.72 6.27
C ASP A 170 11.23 -14.27 7.49
N GLY A 171 10.92 -15.56 7.43
CA GLY A 171 10.23 -16.30 8.50
C GLY A 171 8.73 -16.47 8.29
N VAL A 172 8.06 -16.90 9.36
CA VAL A 172 6.62 -17.19 9.39
C VAL A 172 6.00 -16.68 10.70
N ARG A 173 4.70 -16.40 10.68
CA ARG A 173 3.91 -16.03 11.87
C ARG A 173 2.55 -16.71 11.81
N VAL A 174 2.10 -17.27 12.92
CA VAL A 174 0.72 -17.77 13.05
C VAL A 174 -0.15 -16.68 13.66
N ILE A 175 -1.31 -16.42 13.05
CA ILE A 175 -2.29 -15.43 13.50
C ILE A 175 -3.69 -16.07 13.52
N ALA A 176 -4.60 -15.47 14.30
CA ALA A 176 -6.00 -15.85 14.28
C ALA A 176 -6.77 -15.00 13.27
N VAL A 177 -7.46 -15.63 12.33
CA VAL A 177 -8.36 -14.97 11.37
C VAL A 177 -9.67 -15.73 11.34
N ARG A 178 -10.79 -15.01 11.55
CA ARG A 178 -12.13 -15.63 11.70
C ARG A 178 -12.15 -16.80 12.72
N GLY A 179 -11.36 -16.69 13.80
CA GLY A 179 -11.25 -17.72 14.83
C GLY A 179 -10.34 -18.91 14.50
N GLU A 180 -9.75 -18.96 13.30
CA GLU A 180 -8.88 -20.05 12.87
C GLU A 180 -7.41 -19.64 12.84
N ALA A 181 -6.52 -20.60 13.11
CA ALA A 181 -5.08 -20.41 12.99
C ALA A 181 -4.66 -20.39 11.52
N ARG A 182 -4.11 -19.26 11.05
CA ARG A 182 -3.58 -19.08 9.69
C ARG A 182 -2.11 -18.70 9.76
N THR A 183 -1.33 -19.15 8.77
CA THR A 183 0.11 -18.88 8.70
C THR A 183 0.40 -17.78 7.69
N LEU A 184 1.07 -16.72 8.13
CA LEU A 184 1.67 -15.70 7.29
C LEU A 184 3.10 -16.10 6.94
N ARG A 185 3.45 -15.99 5.67
CA ARG A 185 4.83 -15.92 5.21
C ARG A 185 5.30 -14.47 5.31
N ARG A 186 6.33 -14.22 6.11
CA ARG A 186 7.04 -12.94 6.12
C ARG A 186 7.99 -12.87 4.94
N LEU A 187 8.12 -11.68 4.38
CA LEU A 187 8.92 -11.38 3.22
C LEU A 187 9.73 -10.12 3.47
N ARG A 188 10.98 -10.09 3.01
CA ARG A 188 11.88 -8.95 3.11
C ARG A 188 12.53 -8.67 1.77
N LEU A 189 12.65 -7.40 1.42
CA LEU A 189 13.40 -6.90 0.29
C LEU A 189 14.39 -5.86 0.81
N ASP A 190 15.68 -6.05 0.57
CA ASP A 190 16.69 -5.04 0.85
C ASP A 190 16.95 -4.15 -0.39
N ARG A 191 17.79 -3.13 -0.19
CA ARG A 191 18.14 -2.17 -1.24
C ARG A 191 18.81 -2.85 -2.44
N ASP A 192 19.79 -3.71 -2.22
CA ASP A 192 20.58 -4.33 -3.29
C ASP A 192 19.69 -5.19 -4.20
N ARG A 193 18.79 -5.98 -3.60
CA ARG A 193 17.83 -6.77 -4.37
C ARG A 193 16.81 -5.89 -5.07
N TRP A 194 16.32 -4.82 -4.43
CA TRP A 194 15.44 -3.88 -5.12
C TRP A 194 16.12 -3.28 -6.36
N GLU A 195 17.37 -2.85 -6.24
CA GLU A 195 18.14 -2.31 -7.36
C GLU A 195 18.35 -3.33 -8.48
N ALA A 196 18.63 -4.59 -8.14
CA ALA A 196 18.81 -5.67 -9.10
C ALA A 196 17.50 -6.08 -9.83
N HIS A 197 16.33 -5.86 -9.21
CA HIS A 197 15.04 -6.35 -9.74
C HIS A 197 14.09 -5.22 -10.21
N ARG A 198 14.40 -3.95 -9.97
CA ARG A 198 13.53 -2.84 -10.39
C ARG A 198 13.49 -2.72 -11.92
N THR A 199 12.32 -2.94 -12.50
CA THR A 199 12.11 -2.85 -13.96
C THR A 199 11.03 -1.85 -14.36
N VAL A 200 10.18 -1.45 -13.41
CA VAL A 200 9.11 -0.47 -13.64
C VAL A 200 9.68 0.94 -13.51
N PRO A 201 9.57 1.81 -14.53
CA PRO A 201 9.92 3.22 -14.39
C PRO A 201 8.91 3.90 -13.47
N VAL A 202 9.41 4.71 -12.54
CA VAL A 202 8.59 5.41 -11.55
C VAL A 202 9.00 6.87 -11.50
N GLU A 203 8.02 7.76 -11.56
CA GLU A 203 8.17 9.19 -11.34
C GLU A 203 7.52 9.57 -10.01
N VAL A 204 8.18 10.41 -9.22
CA VAL A 204 7.63 10.96 -7.98
C VAL A 204 7.64 12.48 -8.05
N THR A 205 6.48 13.11 -7.88
CA THR A 205 6.33 14.57 -7.81
C THR A 205 5.69 14.99 -6.50
N GLY A 206 5.84 16.26 -6.11
CA GLY A 206 5.26 16.79 -4.85
C GLY A 206 5.93 16.27 -3.57
N TRP A 207 7.06 15.58 -3.71
CA TRP A 207 7.93 15.24 -2.59
C TRP A 207 8.80 16.45 -2.21
N THR A 208 8.66 16.91 -0.97
CA THR A 208 9.34 18.13 -0.47
C THR A 208 10.03 17.87 0.86
N GLU A 209 10.85 18.82 1.31
CA GLU A 209 11.49 18.75 2.63
C GLU A 209 10.46 18.73 3.78
N GLU A 210 9.35 19.45 3.64
CA GLU A 210 8.27 19.39 4.64
C GLU A 210 7.56 18.04 4.65
N CYS A 211 7.52 17.33 3.51
CA CYS A 211 7.09 15.94 3.50
C CYS A 211 8.07 15.09 4.32
N ARG A 212 9.40 15.18 4.08
CA ARG A 212 10.42 14.35 4.77
C ARG A 212 10.25 14.34 6.29
N LYS A 213 10.06 15.51 6.89
CA LYS A 213 9.85 15.67 8.35
C LYS A 213 8.66 14.86 8.88
N LEU A 214 7.58 14.76 8.11
CA LEU A 214 6.37 14.02 8.52
C LEU A 214 6.56 12.49 8.42
N PHE A 215 7.53 12.00 7.66
CA PHE A 215 7.85 10.58 7.56
C PHE A 215 8.96 10.14 8.55
N GLY A 216 9.51 11.08 9.32
CA GLY A 216 10.67 10.84 10.18
C GLY A 216 11.92 10.43 9.39
N ALA A 217 12.03 10.82 8.12
CA ALA A 217 13.05 10.37 7.17
C ALA A 217 14.24 11.34 7.06
#